data_AF-A0A7K0TP85-F1
#
_entry.id   AF-A0A7K0TP85-F1
#
_cell.length_a   1.000
_cell.length_b   1.000
_cell.length_c   1.000
_cell.angle_alpha   90.00
_cell.angle_beta   90.00
_cell.angle_gamma   90.00
#
_symmetry.space_group_name_H-M   'P 1'
#
loop_
_entity.id
_entity.type
_entity.pdbx_description
1 polymer ?
#
loop_
_entity_poly.entity_id
_entity_poly.type
_entity_poly.pdbx_seq_one_letter_code
_entity_poly.pdbx_strand_id
1 'polypeptide(L)'
;MRKLITALLSLAVIAAAAFIAPALTSAVGGTASYAAWVASGANADATFANTVFPAVSAEVNPGSISAPSGASVWLTEGTAFGAVYGSSRNHPYLSVGLPGGKNEGSLTLTFAGANTPGTWGFALGDIDAEDVTITAKSASGSELDVSTWFKDTFNYCNTSPKPTSCPAGTSTGEPTWNAETATLKGYADGHDTSGDAAWFQPSKEVKTLTLT
;
A
#
# COMPACT_ATOMS: atom_id res chain seq x y z
N MET A 1 28.31 18.39 19.73
CA MET A 1 27.39 18.67 18.60
C MET A 1 26.67 17.37 18.25
N ARG A 2 25.45 17.16 18.76
CA ARG A 2 24.64 15.98 18.43
C ARG A 2 24.03 16.21 17.04
N LYS A 3 24.43 15.41 16.05
CA LYS A 3 23.77 15.37 14.75
C LYS A 3 22.35 14.84 14.99
N LEU A 4 21.32 15.66 14.75
CA LEU A 4 19.96 15.15 14.59
C LEU A 4 19.97 14.26 13.35
N ILE A 5 19.76 12.96 13.53
CA ILE A 5 19.45 12.05 12.45
C ILE A 5 17.95 12.24 12.18
N THR A 6 17.62 12.87 11.08
CA THR A 6 16.25 12.96 10.59
C THR A 6 15.87 11.58 10.07
N ALA A 7 15.08 10.82 10.84
CA ALA A 7 14.48 9.59 10.36
C ALA A 7 13.35 9.97 9.38
N LEU A 8 13.57 9.72 8.10
CA LEU A 8 12.53 9.79 7.06
C LEU A 8 11.91 8.40 6.95
N LEU A 9 11.03 8.06 7.89
CA LEU A 9 10.18 6.87 7.79
C LEU A 9 9.22 7.13 6.61
N SER A 10 9.38 6.34 5.55
CA SER A 10 8.77 6.60 4.23
C SER A 10 7.87 5.42 3.84
N LEU A 11 6.63 5.42 4.31
CA LEU A 11 5.66 4.37 3.97
C LEU A 11 5.18 4.52 2.53
N ALA A 12 5.26 3.46 1.72
CA ALA A 12 4.72 3.41 0.37
C ALA A 12 3.37 2.64 0.32
N VAL A 13 2.32 3.28 -0.23
CA VAL A 13 0.99 2.66 -0.45
C VAL A 13 0.68 2.61 -1.95
N ILE A 14 0.56 1.39 -2.48
CA ILE A 14 0.17 1.12 -3.87
C ILE A 14 -1.27 0.61 -3.88
N ALA A 15 -2.16 1.25 -4.64
CA ALA A 15 -3.55 0.83 -4.82
C ALA A 15 -3.80 0.40 -6.29
N ALA A 16 -4.37 -0.79 -6.48
CA ALA A 16 -4.75 -1.32 -7.80
C ALA A 16 -6.22 -1.77 -7.81
N ALA A 17 -6.93 -1.48 -8.90
CA ALA A 17 -8.29 -1.95 -9.17
C ALA A 17 -8.28 -2.80 -10.46
N ALA A 18 -8.71 -4.06 -10.38
CA ALA A 18 -8.85 -4.92 -11.55
C ALA A 18 -10.27 -4.79 -12.13
N PHE A 19 -10.37 -4.74 -13.47
CA PHE A 19 -11.65 -4.88 -14.17
C PHE A 19 -12.02 -6.37 -14.19
N ILE A 20 -13.21 -6.72 -13.67
CA ILE A 20 -13.79 -8.05 -13.82
C ILE A 20 -15.08 -7.90 -14.64
N ALA A 21 -14.99 -8.15 -15.96
CA ALA A 21 -16.18 -8.62 -16.69
C ALA A 21 -16.58 -9.99 -16.11
N PRO A 22 -17.87 -10.38 -16.09
CA PRO A 22 -18.33 -11.50 -15.27
C PRO A 22 -17.74 -12.83 -15.76
N ALA A 23 -16.64 -13.23 -15.15
CA ALA A 23 -16.09 -14.57 -15.18
C ALA A 23 -15.33 -14.79 -13.87
N LEU A 24 -15.64 -15.92 -13.24
CA LEU A 24 -15.08 -16.41 -11.99
C LEU A 24 -13.55 -16.46 -12.10
N THR A 25 -12.86 -15.79 -11.18
CA THR A 25 -11.45 -15.99 -10.81
C THR A 25 -10.47 -16.20 -11.99
N SER A 26 -9.81 -15.15 -12.48
CA SER A 26 -8.51 -15.23 -13.20
C SER A 26 -8.04 -13.85 -13.62
N ALA A 27 -6.83 -13.46 -13.23
CA ALA A 27 -6.00 -12.59 -14.04
C ALA A 27 -4.62 -13.23 -14.21
N VAL A 28 -4.60 -14.42 -14.82
CA VAL A 28 -3.39 -14.95 -15.47
C VAL A 28 -3.13 -14.07 -16.69
N GLY A 29 -2.18 -13.11 -16.54
CA GLY A 29 -1.78 -12.13 -17.56
C GLY A 29 -2.25 -10.68 -17.33
N GLY A 30 -2.59 -10.29 -16.10
CA GLY A 30 -3.41 -9.14 -15.74
C GLY A 30 -2.87 -7.73 -16.03
N THR A 31 -3.72 -6.88 -16.63
CA THR A 31 -3.60 -5.41 -16.61
C THR A 31 -4.60 -4.87 -15.57
N ALA A 32 -4.24 -4.89 -14.28
CA ALA A 32 -5.00 -4.06 -13.34
C ALA A 32 -4.82 -2.59 -13.69
N SER A 33 -5.80 -1.77 -13.33
CA SER A 33 -5.67 -0.32 -13.38
C SER A 33 -5.13 0.18 -12.05
N TYR A 34 -3.96 0.78 -12.08
CA TYR A 34 -3.37 1.41 -10.91
C TYR A 34 -3.89 2.83 -10.73
N ALA A 35 -3.88 3.29 -9.48
CA ALA A 35 -4.25 4.65 -9.14
C ALA A 35 -3.32 5.67 -9.84
N ALA A 36 -3.92 6.64 -10.52
CA ALA A 36 -3.22 7.82 -11.03
C ALA A 36 -3.23 8.91 -9.95
N TRP A 37 -2.23 8.87 -9.06
CA TRP A 37 -2.11 9.81 -7.93
C TRP A 37 -1.60 11.18 -8.34
N VAL A 38 -2.20 12.21 -7.76
CA VAL A 38 -1.72 13.59 -7.77
C VAL A 38 -1.65 14.05 -6.32
N ALA A 39 -0.44 14.34 -5.82
CA ALA A 39 -0.19 14.71 -4.44
C ALA A 39 0.18 16.19 -4.29
N SER A 40 -0.27 16.82 -3.21
CA SER A 40 0.07 18.19 -2.83
C SER A 40 0.00 18.38 -1.31
N GLY A 41 1.16 18.68 -0.70
CA GLY A 41 1.25 18.91 0.74
C GLY A 41 0.85 17.67 1.55
N ALA A 42 -0.24 17.77 2.30
CA ALA A 42 -0.78 16.68 3.11
C ALA A 42 -1.93 15.90 2.42
N ASN A 43 -2.26 16.24 1.18
CA ASN A 43 -3.40 15.64 0.46
C ASN A 43 -2.96 15.00 -0.86
N ALA A 44 -3.68 13.97 -1.31
CA ALA A 44 -3.56 13.45 -2.67
C ALA A 44 -4.90 12.97 -3.20
N ASP A 45 -5.08 13.01 -4.51
CA ASP A 45 -6.26 12.47 -5.19
C ASP A 45 -5.84 11.42 -6.20
N ALA A 46 -6.66 10.38 -6.38
CA ALA A 46 -6.48 9.35 -7.38
C ALA A 46 -7.74 9.13 -8.21
N THR A 47 -7.48 8.80 -9.46
CA THR A 47 -8.48 8.23 -10.38
C THR A 47 -7.94 6.92 -10.97
N PHE A 48 -8.86 6.08 -11.45
CA PHE A 48 -8.55 4.78 -12.03
C PHE A 48 -9.07 4.75 -13.45
N ALA A 49 -8.20 5.13 -14.40
CA ALA A 49 -8.57 5.28 -15.81
C ALA A 49 -9.15 3.97 -16.37
N ASN A 50 -10.19 4.08 -17.19
CA ASN A 50 -10.88 2.93 -17.79
C ASN A 50 -11.49 1.95 -16.78
N THR A 51 -11.82 2.40 -15.56
CA THR A 51 -12.53 1.61 -14.56
C THR A 51 -13.80 2.29 -14.06
N VAL A 52 -14.64 1.52 -13.37
CA VAL A 52 -15.75 2.03 -12.56
C VAL A 52 -15.36 2.22 -11.08
N PHE A 53 -14.08 2.02 -10.74
CA PHE A 53 -13.60 2.16 -9.38
C PHE A 53 -13.68 3.64 -8.96
N PRO A 54 -14.19 3.93 -7.74
CA PRO A 54 -14.39 5.31 -7.33
C PRO A 54 -13.08 6.09 -7.25
N ALA A 55 -13.15 7.40 -7.49
CA ALA A 55 -12.07 8.31 -7.15
C ALA A 55 -11.76 8.22 -5.64
N VAL A 56 -10.51 8.45 -5.28
CA VAL A 56 -10.03 8.36 -3.90
C VAL A 56 -9.33 9.67 -3.54
N SER A 57 -9.69 10.23 -2.38
CA SER A 57 -8.92 11.30 -1.76
C SER A 57 -8.14 10.73 -0.58
N ALA A 58 -6.92 11.19 -0.39
CA ALA A 58 -6.00 10.76 0.67
C ALA A 58 -5.57 11.98 1.48
N GLU A 59 -5.52 11.83 2.80
CA GLU A 59 -5.02 12.85 3.72
C GLU A 59 -4.04 12.22 4.71
N VAL A 60 -2.89 12.86 4.93
CA VAL A 60 -1.94 12.48 5.97
C VAL A 60 -1.99 13.46 7.14
N ASN A 61 -1.94 12.95 8.37
CA ASN A 61 -1.84 13.77 9.58
C ASN A 61 -1.01 13.11 10.70
N PRO A 62 0.04 13.76 11.22
CA PRO A 62 0.76 14.87 10.59
C PRO A 62 1.64 14.35 9.46
N GLY A 63 2.01 15.20 8.50
CA GLY A 63 3.02 14.83 7.52
C GLY A 63 2.80 15.43 6.16
N SER A 64 3.48 14.84 5.19
CA SER A 64 3.34 15.16 3.77
C SER A 64 3.23 13.90 2.96
N ILE A 65 2.52 14.01 1.84
CA ILE A 65 2.32 12.94 0.89
C ILE A 65 2.91 13.33 -0.47
N SER A 66 3.53 12.37 -1.12
CA SER A 66 4.06 12.50 -2.48
C SER A 66 3.57 11.34 -3.35
N ALA A 67 3.68 11.50 -4.66
CA ALA A 67 3.29 10.49 -5.64
C ALA A 67 4.46 10.12 -6.57
N PRO A 68 5.46 9.33 -6.11
CA PRO A 68 6.52 8.84 -6.99
C PRO A 68 5.96 8.01 -8.13
N SER A 69 6.63 8.00 -9.29
CA SER A 69 6.10 7.43 -10.53
C SER A 69 6.12 5.90 -10.63
N GLY A 70 6.71 5.19 -9.67
CA GLY A 70 6.88 3.74 -9.76
C GLY A 70 7.98 3.28 -10.75
N ALA A 71 8.86 4.19 -11.20
CA ALA A 71 9.94 3.85 -12.14
C ALA A 71 11.08 3.06 -11.49
N SER A 72 11.41 3.37 -10.23
CA SER A 72 12.55 2.81 -9.48
C SER A 72 12.13 1.84 -8.38
N VAL A 73 10.99 2.08 -7.74
CA VAL A 73 10.35 1.23 -6.72
C VAL A 73 9.00 0.77 -7.30
N TRP A 74 8.77 -0.54 -7.36
CA TRP A 74 7.56 -1.12 -7.93
C TRP A 74 7.43 -2.59 -7.56
N LEU A 75 6.24 -3.14 -7.70
CA LEU A 75 5.94 -4.54 -7.50
C LEU A 75 5.94 -5.25 -8.84
N THR A 76 6.77 -6.26 -8.99
CA THR A 76 6.77 -7.11 -10.18
C THR A 76 5.65 -8.16 -10.13
N GLU A 77 5.34 -8.77 -11.28
CA GLU A 77 4.41 -9.90 -11.41
C GLU A 77 4.82 -11.12 -10.59
N GLY A 78 6.12 -11.23 -10.24
CA GLY A 78 6.64 -12.27 -9.35
C GLY A 78 6.36 -12.06 -7.85
N THR A 79 5.78 -10.93 -7.44
CA THR A 79 5.28 -10.75 -6.06
C THR A 79 3.88 -11.36 -5.91
N ALA A 80 3.47 -11.71 -4.69
CA ALA A 80 2.11 -12.21 -4.45
C ALA A 80 1.02 -11.22 -4.90
N PHE A 81 1.23 -9.92 -4.67
CA PHE A 81 0.33 -8.87 -5.16
C PHE A 81 0.34 -8.78 -6.70
N GLY A 82 1.53 -8.82 -7.30
CA GLY A 82 1.69 -8.72 -8.75
C GLY A 82 1.18 -9.95 -9.52
N ALA A 83 1.15 -11.12 -8.88
CA ALA A 83 0.53 -12.31 -9.44
C ALA A 83 -1.01 -12.15 -9.60
N VAL A 84 -1.62 -11.23 -8.84
CA VAL A 84 -3.06 -10.93 -8.90
C VAL A 84 -3.34 -9.70 -9.76
N TYR A 85 -2.55 -8.63 -9.60
CA TYR A 85 -2.82 -7.32 -10.21
C TYR A 85 -1.85 -6.91 -11.33
N GLY A 86 -0.86 -7.75 -11.65
CA GLY A 86 0.19 -7.41 -12.62
C GLY A 86 1.30 -6.55 -12.00
N SER A 87 2.22 -6.08 -12.85
CA SER A 87 3.32 -5.21 -12.41
C SER A 87 2.84 -3.78 -12.14
N SER A 88 3.28 -3.18 -11.03
CA SER A 88 3.04 -1.76 -10.73
C SER A 88 4.08 -0.83 -11.35
N ARG A 89 4.95 -1.34 -12.23
CA ARG A 89 6.04 -0.56 -12.81
C ARG A 89 5.51 0.63 -13.62
N ASN A 90 6.08 1.80 -13.39
CA ASN A 90 5.65 3.08 -13.98
C ASN A 90 4.22 3.52 -13.61
N HIS A 91 3.65 2.94 -12.54
CA HIS A 91 2.41 3.42 -11.95
C HIS A 91 2.70 4.14 -10.64
N PRO A 92 2.15 5.34 -10.43
CA PRO A 92 2.44 6.10 -9.24
C PRO A 92 1.83 5.46 -7.99
N TYR A 93 2.46 5.72 -6.85
CA TYR A 93 2.03 5.25 -5.54
C TYR A 93 2.13 6.37 -4.52
N LEU A 94 1.48 6.25 -3.37
CA LEU A 94 1.61 7.24 -2.31
C LEU A 94 2.84 6.96 -1.47
N SER A 95 3.70 7.95 -1.28
CA SER A 95 4.77 7.90 -0.28
C SER A 95 4.48 8.93 0.81
N VAL A 96 4.42 8.45 2.05
CA VAL A 96 4.06 9.23 3.23
C VAL A 96 5.31 9.49 4.06
N GLY A 97 5.54 10.76 4.40
CA GLY A 97 6.63 11.17 5.29
C GLY A 97 6.10 11.89 6.51
N LEU A 98 6.59 11.50 7.69
CA LEU A 98 6.29 12.18 8.96
C LEU A 98 7.24 13.35 9.20
N PRO A 99 6.81 14.41 9.91
CA PRO A 99 7.70 15.49 10.31
C PRO A 99 8.75 15.00 11.31
N GLY A 100 9.97 15.57 11.26
CA GLY A 100 11.05 15.19 12.17
C GLY A 100 10.65 15.26 13.65
N GLY A 101 10.98 14.21 14.41
CA GLY A 101 10.63 14.09 15.83
C GLY A 101 9.20 13.61 16.09
N LYS A 102 8.44 13.26 15.04
CA LYS A 102 7.19 12.50 15.14
C LYS A 102 7.48 11.04 14.80
N ASN A 103 6.88 10.14 15.58
CA ASN A 103 7.01 8.69 15.43
C ASN A 103 5.65 8.03 15.15
N GLU A 104 4.61 8.82 14.96
CA GLU A 104 3.24 8.37 14.71
C GLU A 104 2.56 9.39 13.78
N GLY A 105 1.74 8.89 12.88
CA GLY A 105 0.86 9.67 12.03
C GLY A 105 -0.22 8.79 11.44
N SER A 106 -0.98 9.31 10.50
CA SER A 106 -2.05 8.53 9.87
C SER A 106 -2.20 8.91 8.41
N LEU A 107 -2.59 7.95 7.58
CA LEU A 107 -3.05 8.15 6.21
C LEU A 107 -4.49 7.68 6.11
N THR A 108 -5.41 8.57 5.77
CA THR A 108 -6.82 8.23 5.54
C THR A 108 -7.16 8.33 4.06
N LEU A 109 -7.60 7.22 3.47
CA LEU A 109 -8.16 7.14 2.12
C LEU A 109 -9.69 7.19 2.21
N THR A 110 -10.32 8.08 1.45
CA THR A 110 -11.77 8.20 1.34
C THR A 110 -12.21 7.90 -0.09
N PHE A 111 -13.10 6.93 -0.24
CA PHE A 111 -13.65 6.52 -1.53
C PHE A 111 -14.88 7.36 -1.87
N ALA A 112 -14.91 7.97 -3.05
CA ALA A 112 -16.00 8.86 -3.47
C ALA A 112 -17.35 8.12 -3.66
N GLY A 113 -17.31 6.83 -3.98
CA GLY A 113 -18.47 5.97 -4.20
C GLY A 113 -18.21 4.53 -3.76
N ALA A 114 -19.16 3.64 -4.07
CA ALA A 114 -19.05 2.23 -3.75
C ALA A 114 -17.89 1.58 -4.54
N ASN A 115 -17.04 0.83 -3.83
CA ASN A 115 -16.08 -0.09 -4.44
C ASN A 115 -16.63 -1.52 -4.41
N THR A 116 -16.23 -2.33 -5.39
CA THR A 116 -16.68 -3.73 -5.46
C THR A 116 -15.75 -4.60 -4.62
N PRO A 117 -16.23 -5.27 -3.56
CA PRO A 117 -15.39 -6.11 -2.71
C PRO A 117 -14.70 -7.22 -3.51
N GLY A 118 -13.47 -7.56 -3.16
CA GLY A 118 -12.72 -8.62 -3.81
C GLY A 118 -12.18 -8.29 -5.21
N THR A 119 -12.44 -7.11 -5.78
CA THR A 119 -11.91 -6.74 -7.12
C THR A 119 -10.76 -5.73 -7.07
N TRP A 120 -10.37 -5.31 -5.87
CA TRP A 120 -9.29 -4.36 -5.64
C TRP A 120 -8.47 -4.75 -4.42
N GLY A 121 -7.25 -4.27 -4.39
CA GLY A 121 -6.35 -4.47 -3.28
C GLY A 121 -5.37 -3.32 -3.14
N PHE A 122 -4.66 -3.32 -2.04
CA PHE A 122 -3.57 -2.41 -1.79
C PHE A 122 -2.39 -3.17 -1.19
N ALA A 123 -1.19 -2.66 -1.48
CA ALA A 123 0.05 -3.13 -0.89
C ALA A 123 0.66 -2.01 -0.06
N LEU A 124 1.22 -2.40 1.08
CA LEU A 124 2.06 -1.57 1.94
C LEU A 124 3.49 -2.06 1.75
N GLY A 125 4.39 -1.16 1.39
CA GLY A 125 5.80 -1.47 1.15
C GLY A 125 6.73 -0.62 2.00
N ASP A 126 7.93 -1.17 2.23
CA ASP A 126 8.89 -0.65 3.20
C ASP A 126 8.28 -0.59 4.61
N ILE A 127 7.78 -1.75 5.07
CA ILE A 127 7.32 -1.94 6.45
C ILE A 127 8.37 -2.75 7.18
N ASP A 128 9.38 -2.08 7.73
CA ASP A 128 10.47 -2.76 8.44
C ASP A 128 10.66 -2.24 9.88
N ALA A 129 10.75 -0.92 10.06
CA ALA A 129 10.82 -0.27 11.36
C ALA A 129 9.45 0.24 11.84
N GLU A 130 8.45 0.24 10.97
CA GLU A 130 7.10 0.72 11.24
C GLU A 130 6.16 -0.41 11.65
N ASP A 131 5.22 -0.05 12.52
CA ASP A 131 4.00 -0.81 12.73
C ASP A 131 2.85 -0.06 12.09
N VAL A 132 2.05 -0.72 11.25
CA VAL A 132 0.90 -0.09 10.60
C VAL A 132 -0.39 -0.77 11.06
N THR A 133 -1.23 -0.02 11.77
CA THR A 133 -2.57 -0.47 12.14
C THR A 133 -3.58 -0.07 11.08
N ILE A 134 -4.40 -1.02 10.66
CA ILE A 134 -5.40 -0.83 9.60
C ILE A 134 -6.79 -0.76 10.23
N THR A 135 -7.53 0.29 9.89
CA THR A 135 -8.96 0.42 10.24
C THR A 135 -9.76 0.84 9.02
N ALA A 136 -11.05 0.47 8.96
CA ALA A 136 -11.88 0.82 7.82
C ALA A 136 -13.35 0.96 8.22
N LYS A 137 -14.09 1.83 7.51
CA LYS A 137 -15.52 2.04 7.74
C LYS A 137 -16.32 1.81 6.48
N SER A 138 -17.55 1.34 6.65
CA SER A 138 -18.56 1.21 5.59
C SER A 138 -19.16 2.57 5.22
N ALA A 139 -19.99 2.60 4.17
CA ALA A 139 -20.77 3.79 3.80
C ALA A 139 -21.73 4.29 4.91
N SER A 140 -22.15 3.41 5.84
CA SER A 140 -22.95 3.79 7.01
C SER A 140 -22.11 4.32 8.18
N GLY A 141 -20.78 4.35 8.06
CA GLY A 141 -19.85 4.74 9.11
C GLY A 141 -19.55 3.64 10.14
N SER A 142 -20.02 2.41 9.90
CA SER A 142 -19.75 1.26 10.78
C SER A 142 -18.34 0.72 10.55
N GLU A 143 -17.65 0.34 11.62
CA GLU A 143 -16.33 -0.31 11.51
C GLU A 143 -16.43 -1.63 10.74
N LEU A 144 -15.44 -1.89 9.91
CA LEU A 144 -15.29 -3.12 9.14
C LEU A 144 -14.23 -4.02 9.80
N ASP A 145 -14.49 -5.32 9.79
CA ASP A 145 -13.48 -6.31 10.16
C ASP A 145 -12.45 -6.44 9.03
N VAL A 146 -11.24 -5.94 9.28
CA VAL A 146 -10.10 -5.98 8.36
C VAL A 146 -9.18 -7.18 8.59
N SER A 147 -9.40 -7.96 9.67
CA SER A 147 -8.52 -9.07 10.06
C SER A 147 -8.37 -10.13 8.97
N THR A 148 -9.40 -10.28 8.13
CA THR A 148 -9.49 -11.24 7.03
C THR A 148 -8.97 -10.73 5.69
N TRP A 149 -8.54 -9.47 5.61
CA TRP A 149 -8.13 -8.85 4.35
C TRP A 149 -6.70 -9.20 3.96
N PHE A 150 -5.85 -9.52 4.94
CA PHE A 150 -4.47 -9.91 4.73
C PHE A 150 -4.37 -11.11 3.77
N LYS A 151 -3.43 -11.04 2.83
CA LYS A 151 -3.24 -12.08 1.82
C LYS A 151 -1.86 -12.71 1.88
N ASP A 152 -0.82 -11.90 1.93
CA ASP A 152 0.55 -12.41 2.01
C ASP A 152 1.53 -11.31 2.43
N THR A 153 2.69 -11.76 2.92
CA THR A 153 3.91 -10.95 3.06
C THR A 153 4.88 -11.34 1.96
N PHE A 154 5.73 -10.41 1.55
CA PHE A 154 6.78 -10.67 0.58
C PHE A 154 7.86 -9.60 0.65
N ASN A 155 9.04 -9.92 0.15
CA ASN A 155 10.05 -8.91 -0.12
C ASN A 155 10.15 -8.59 -1.63
N TYR A 156 9.74 -7.38 -2.05
CA TYR A 156 9.75 -7.02 -3.48
C TYR A 156 11.16 -6.92 -4.09
N CYS A 157 12.22 -6.88 -3.27
CA CYS A 157 13.60 -6.93 -3.71
C CYS A 157 14.13 -8.35 -3.98
N ASN A 158 13.35 -9.40 -3.66
CA ASN A 158 13.69 -10.80 -3.93
C ASN A 158 13.09 -11.34 -5.24
N THR A 159 12.83 -10.46 -6.19
CA THR A 159 12.11 -10.79 -7.41
C THR A 159 12.92 -10.49 -8.67
N SER A 160 12.47 -11.04 -9.81
CA SER A 160 13.04 -10.75 -11.14
C SER A 160 11.91 -10.44 -12.12
N PRO A 161 11.95 -9.32 -12.88
CA PRO A 161 12.92 -8.23 -12.76
C PRO A 161 12.85 -7.55 -11.38
N LYS A 162 14.02 -7.10 -10.89
CA LYS A 162 14.19 -6.46 -9.58
C LYS A 162 14.05 -4.93 -9.71
N PRO A 163 13.35 -4.24 -8.79
CA PRO A 163 13.34 -2.78 -8.76
C PRO A 163 14.75 -2.21 -8.59
N THR A 164 15.06 -1.11 -9.28
CA THR A 164 16.42 -0.55 -9.30
C THR A 164 16.83 0.11 -8.00
N SER A 165 15.86 0.47 -7.14
CA SER A 165 16.11 0.96 -5.79
C SER A 165 16.62 -0.12 -4.84
N CYS A 166 16.36 -1.40 -5.15
CA CYS A 166 16.67 -2.48 -4.25
C CYS A 166 18.18 -2.76 -4.20
N PRO A 167 18.73 -3.09 -3.02
CA PRO A 167 20.15 -3.41 -2.86
C PRO A 167 20.52 -4.69 -3.62
N ALA A 168 21.81 -4.86 -3.91
CA ALA A 168 22.32 -6.11 -4.47
C ALA A 168 22.14 -7.28 -3.48
N GLY A 169 22.07 -8.51 -3.99
CA GLY A 169 21.87 -9.72 -3.18
C GLY A 169 20.40 -10.01 -2.85
N THR A 170 20.20 -10.87 -1.87
CA THR A 170 18.89 -11.32 -1.37
C THR A 170 18.57 -10.57 -0.08
N SER A 171 17.36 -10.06 0.02
CA SER A 171 16.79 -9.48 1.25
C SER A 171 16.13 -10.58 2.08
N THR A 172 16.08 -10.44 3.41
CA THR A 172 15.45 -11.43 4.29
C THR A 172 14.26 -10.90 5.08
N GLY A 173 14.02 -9.59 5.02
CA GLY A 173 12.96 -8.92 5.77
C GLY A 173 11.58 -9.14 5.17
N GLU A 174 10.62 -9.49 6.02
CA GLU A 174 9.19 -9.47 5.72
C GLU A 174 8.41 -9.06 6.98
N PRO A 175 7.40 -8.18 6.86
CA PRO A 175 6.58 -7.80 8.00
C PRO A 175 5.70 -8.98 8.45
N THR A 176 5.10 -8.89 9.64
CA THR A 176 4.19 -9.92 10.16
C THR A 176 2.82 -9.34 10.47
N TRP A 177 1.76 -9.94 9.93
CA TRP A 177 0.38 -9.53 10.23
C TRP A 177 -0.11 -10.09 11.55
N ASN A 178 -0.56 -9.22 12.45
CA ASN A 178 -1.33 -9.58 13.64
C ASN A 178 -2.82 -9.30 13.40
N ALA A 179 -3.59 -10.36 13.16
CA ALA A 179 -5.02 -10.28 12.90
C ALA A 179 -5.85 -9.83 14.12
N GLU A 180 -5.37 -10.06 15.35
CA GLU A 180 -6.09 -9.68 16.57
C GLU A 180 -6.07 -8.16 16.79
N THR A 181 -4.97 -7.50 16.43
CA THR A 181 -4.81 -6.04 16.57
C THR A 181 -4.96 -5.29 15.25
N ALA A 182 -5.20 -6.01 14.15
CA ALA A 182 -5.18 -5.46 12.79
C ALA A 182 -3.89 -4.66 12.49
N THR A 183 -2.75 -5.14 12.97
CA THR A 183 -1.46 -4.45 12.84
C THR A 183 -0.49 -5.27 11.99
N LEU A 184 0.04 -4.66 10.95
CA LEU A 184 1.21 -5.15 10.24
C LEU A 184 2.45 -4.69 10.99
N LYS A 185 3.13 -5.62 11.66
CA LYS A 185 4.36 -5.36 12.40
C LYS A 185 5.55 -5.39 11.45
N GLY A 186 6.43 -4.41 11.57
CA GLY A 186 7.70 -4.39 10.86
C GLY A 186 8.56 -5.62 11.16
N TYR A 187 9.60 -5.83 10.37
CA TYR A 187 10.49 -6.96 10.51
C TYR A 187 11.21 -6.96 11.88
N ALA A 188 11.07 -8.06 12.60
CA ALA A 188 11.32 -8.17 14.05
C ALA A 188 12.77 -7.88 14.50
N ASP A 189 13.73 -7.81 13.58
CA ASP A 189 15.14 -7.55 13.91
C ASP A 189 15.46 -6.04 14.06
N GLY A 190 14.50 -5.13 13.81
CA GLY A 190 14.67 -3.69 14.02
C GLY A 190 15.74 -3.05 13.11
N HIS A 191 16.10 -3.74 12.04
CA HIS A 191 16.99 -3.25 11.00
C HIS A 191 16.15 -2.59 9.90
N ASP A 192 16.57 -1.39 9.49
CA ASP A 192 16.14 -0.75 8.25
C ASP A 192 16.60 -1.67 7.09
N THR A 193 15.62 -2.29 6.44
CA THR A 193 15.81 -3.23 5.34
C THR A 193 15.26 -2.62 4.06
N SER A 194 14.92 -3.41 3.07
CA SER A 194 14.41 -2.89 1.81
C SER A 194 13.55 -3.95 1.17
N GLY A 195 12.36 -3.58 0.73
CA GLY A 195 11.49 -4.50 0.03
C GLY A 195 10.36 -5.08 0.85
N ASP A 196 10.38 -4.87 2.16
CA ASP A 196 9.50 -5.51 3.13
C ASP A 196 8.05 -5.04 2.92
N ALA A 197 7.18 -5.96 2.52
CA ALA A 197 5.84 -5.60 2.07
C ALA A 197 4.79 -6.64 2.44
N ALA A 198 3.55 -6.19 2.48
CA ALA A 198 2.38 -7.04 2.56
C ALA A 198 1.26 -6.47 1.71
N TRP A 199 0.27 -7.31 1.39
CA TRP A 199 -0.90 -6.86 0.67
C TRP A 199 -2.21 -7.39 1.22
N PHE A 200 -3.25 -6.62 0.92
CA PHE A 200 -4.58 -6.77 1.48
C PHE A 200 -5.63 -6.67 0.38
N GLN A 201 -6.72 -7.42 0.53
CA GLN A 201 -7.86 -7.40 -0.38
C GLN A 201 -9.16 -7.30 0.42
N PRO A 202 -9.82 -6.14 0.38
CA PRO A 202 -11.05 -5.94 1.13
C PRO A 202 -12.20 -6.86 0.70
N SER A 203 -12.91 -7.39 1.70
CA SER A 203 -14.02 -8.33 1.55
C SER A 203 -15.41 -7.66 1.66
N LYS A 204 -15.44 -6.36 1.96
CA LYS A 204 -16.64 -5.52 2.07
C LYS A 204 -16.42 -4.18 1.37
N GLU A 205 -17.52 -3.46 1.12
CA GLU A 205 -17.46 -2.11 0.54
C GLU A 205 -16.85 -1.16 1.59
N VAL A 206 -15.84 -0.40 1.18
CA VAL A 206 -15.09 0.50 2.05
C VAL A 206 -15.39 1.95 1.71
N LYS A 207 -15.79 2.76 2.69
CA LYS A 207 -15.93 4.22 2.54
C LYS A 207 -14.66 4.96 2.95
N THR A 208 -14.07 4.56 4.07
CA THR A 208 -12.78 5.09 4.53
C THR A 208 -11.86 3.95 4.95
N LEU A 209 -10.58 4.08 4.63
CA LEU A 209 -9.49 3.21 5.07
C LEU A 209 -8.44 4.09 5.75
N THR A 210 -8.10 3.81 6.99
CA THR A 210 -7.10 4.57 7.76
C THR A 210 -5.97 3.65 8.16
N LEU A 211 -4.75 4.11 7.88
CA LEU A 211 -3.48 3.52 8.30
C LEU A 211 -2.90 4.42 9.38
N THR A 212 -2.50 3.85 10.52
CA THR A 212 -1.84 4.58 11.63
C THR A 212 -0.53 3.91 11.98
#